data_AF-A0A964HXW6-F1
#
_entry.id   AF-A0A964HXW6-F1
#
_cell.length_a   1.000
_cell.length_b   1.000
_cell.length_c   1.000
_cell.angle_alpha   90.00
_cell.angle_beta   90.00
_cell.angle_gamma   90.00
#
_symmetry.space_group_name_H-M   'P 1'
#
loop_
_entity.id
_entity.type
_entity.pdbx_description
1 polymer ?
#
loop_
_entity_poly.entity_id
_entity_poly.type
_entity_poly.pdbx_seq_one_letter_code
_entity_poly.pdbx_strand_id
1 'polypeptide(L)'
;MRSNTKSAALAAAAAMAIAGLSACSSGGSTAAVSAAASAAASLIGGMTTCDKAALDSSVQGAAKALGADNVFTIDNVECAAGWAVVSGILGTGETADDAPQGAPTSLIFEAEGQFWIPKAVADVCGTASGTEVPADALIPADLYPSGCLAG
;
A
#
# COMPACT_ATOMS: atom_id res chain seq x y z
N MET A 1 50.85 -28.95 -3.02
CA MET A 1 51.37 -27.62 -3.41
C MET A 1 51.29 -27.47 -4.93
N ARG A 2 50.36 -26.65 -5.43
CA ARG A 2 50.45 -25.93 -6.72
C ARG A 2 49.20 -25.06 -6.86
N SER A 3 49.38 -23.81 -6.45
CA SER A 3 48.43 -22.70 -6.61
C SER A 3 48.26 -22.37 -8.09
N ASN A 4 47.04 -22.01 -8.50
CA ASN A 4 46.81 -21.33 -9.79
C ASN A 4 46.15 -19.98 -9.51
N THR A 5 47.00 -18.95 -9.42
CA THR A 5 46.63 -17.54 -9.41
C THR A 5 46.65 -17.03 -10.84
N LYS A 6 45.57 -16.39 -11.30
CA LYS A 6 45.63 -15.35 -12.34
C LYS A 6 44.59 -14.27 -12.07
N SER A 7 45.10 -13.12 -11.66
CA SER A 7 44.44 -11.81 -11.56
C SER A 7 44.24 -11.18 -12.94
N ALA A 8 43.20 -10.34 -13.08
CA ALA A 8 43.07 -9.14 -13.93
C ALA A 8 41.56 -8.86 -14.13
N ALA A 9 41.01 -7.64 -14.10
CA ALA A 9 41.56 -6.30 -13.97
C ALA A 9 40.42 -5.34 -13.50
N LEU A 10 40.80 -4.30 -12.76
CA LEU A 10 40.01 -3.09 -12.58
C LEU A 10 40.04 -2.22 -13.85
N ALA A 11 38.89 -1.65 -14.21
CA ALA A 11 38.68 -0.39 -14.97
C ALA A 11 37.15 -0.29 -15.22
N ALA A 12 36.43 0.84 -15.18
CA ALA A 12 36.72 2.28 -15.16
C ALA A 12 35.45 2.98 -14.61
N ALA A 13 35.58 3.99 -13.75
CA ALA A 13 35.47 5.43 -14.06
C ALA A 13 34.03 5.99 -14.25
N ALA A 14 33.76 7.03 -13.46
CA ALA A 14 32.58 7.87 -13.34
C ALA A 14 32.12 8.55 -14.63
N ALA A 15 30.83 8.97 -14.69
CA ALA A 15 30.42 10.38 -14.57
C ALA A 15 29.03 10.68 -15.21
N MET A 16 28.25 11.49 -14.48
CA MET A 16 27.29 12.53 -14.92
C MET A 16 26.01 12.12 -15.68
N ALA A 17 24.85 12.53 -15.13
CA ALA A 17 24.11 13.68 -15.68
C ALA A 17 22.95 14.09 -14.75
N ILE A 18 22.97 15.38 -14.41
CA ILE A 18 21.89 16.14 -13.77
C ILE A 18 21.06 16.71 -14.91
N ALA A 19 19.73 16.62 -14.85
CA ALA A 19 18.74 17.61 -15.30
C ALA A 19 17.45 16.94 -15.79
N GLY A 20 16.33 17.38 -15.24
CA GLY A 20 14.98 17.07 -15.69
C GLY A 20 13.94 17.86 -14.90
N LEU A 21 14.06 19.19 -14.91
CA LEU A 21 12.96 20.08 -14.52
C LEU A 21 11.83 19.93 -15.56
N SER A 22 10.72 19.31 -15.18
CA SER A 22 9.48 19.40 -15.96
C SER A 22 8.76 20.69 -15.60
N ALA A 23 8.62 21.50 -16.64
CA ALA A 23 8.19 22.88 -16.66
C ALA A 23 6.76 23.09 -16.18
N CYS A 24 6.56 24.22 -15.50
CA CYS A 24 5.28 24.89 -15.44
C CYS A 24 5.08 25.72 -16.73
N SER A 25 3.83 25.82 -17.18
CA SER A 25 3.30 26.91 -18.00
C SER A 25 1.78 26.78 -18.02
N SER A 26 0.94 27.81 -17.92
CA SER A 26 1.01 29.20 -17.46
C SER A 26 -0.42 29.75 -17.62
N GLY A 27 -0.90 30.60 -16.69
CA GLY A 27 -1.82 31.69 -17.05
C GLY A 27 -3.09 31.88 -16.19
N GLY A 28 -3.17 33.02 -15.48
CA GLY A 28 -4.45 33.67 -15.12
C GLY A 28 -4.50 34.34 -13.74
N SER A 29 -4.15 35.62 -13.65
CA SER A 29 -4.05 36.49 -12.47
C SER A 29 -5.36 36.72 -11.68
N THR A 30 -5.31 36.75 -10.33
CA THR A 30 -5.59 37.94 -9.47
C THR A 30 -5.71 37.59 -7.97
N ALA A 31 -4.96 38.36 -7.16
CA ALA A 31 -5.25 38.87 -5.82
C ALA A 31 -5.70 37.94 -4.65
N ALA A 32 -4.78 37.88 -3.68
CA ALA A 32 -4.99 38.20 -2.26
C ALA A 32 -5.35 37.08 -1.24
N VAL A 33 -4.30 36.72 -0.50
CA VAL A 33 -4.16 36.66 0.97
C VAL A 33 -4.91 35.60 1.81
N SER A 34 -4.06 34.82 2.48
CA SER A 34 -4.15 34.38 3.89
C SER A 34 -4.98 33.15 4.26
N ALA A 35 -4.31 31.99 4.25
CA ALA A 35 -4.17 31.11 5.42
C ALA A 35 -2.94 30.21 5.17
N ALA A 36 -1.77 30.60 5.68
CA ALA A 36 -1.24 30.07 6.94
C ALA A 36 -0.91 28.57 6.87
N ALA A 37 0.36 28.32 6.56
CA ALA A 37 1.23 27.27 7.11
C ALA A 37 0.59 25.95 7.57
N SER A 38 0.86 24.90 6.78
CA SER A 38 1.62 23.77 7.29
C SER A 38 2.58 23.41 6.17
N ALA A 39 3.74 24.06 6.17
CA ALA A 39 4.96 23.40 6.60
C ALA A 39 5.11 22.07 5.84
N ALA A 40 5.99 22.08 4.85
CA ALA A 40 6.61 20.87 4.32
C ALA A 40 7.09 20.04 5.52
N ALA A 41 6.26 19.10 5.97
CA ALA A 41 6.64 18.13 6.96
C ALA A 41 7.57 17.18 6.21
N SER A 42 8.87 17.36 6.47
CA SER A 42 9.92 16.36 6.35
C SER A 42 9.51 15.09 5.61
N LEU A 43 9.89 15.00 4.33
CA LEU A 43 9.96 13.76 3.54
C LEU A 43 11.05 12.82 4.10
N ILE A 44 11.00 12.51 5.40
CA ILE A 44 11.80 11.47 6.05
C ILE A 44 10.79 10.53 6.71
N GLY A 45 10.19 9.70 5.87
CA GLY A 45 9.08 8.80 6.21
C GLY A 45 8.25 8.60 4.96
N GLY A 46 8.81 7.90 3.96
CA GLY A 46 8.15 7.69 2.68
C GLY A 46 6.77 7.11 2.91
N MET A 47 5.73 7.85 2.53
CA MET A 47 4.37 7.33 2.54
C MET A 47 4.37 6.09 1.65
N THR A 48 3.97 4.94 2.20
CA THR A 48 3.86 3.70 1.42
C THR A 48 2.96 3.96 0.21
N THR A 49 3.44 3.62 -0.99
CA THR A 49 2.60 3.70 -2.19
C THR A 49 1.38 2.82 -2.01
N CYS A 50 0.21 3.38 -2.28
CA CYS A 50 -1.04 2.65 -2.24
C CYS A 50 -1.44 2.28 -3.67
N ASP A 51 -0.90 1.16 -4.12
CA ASP A 51 -1.21 0.54 -5.40
C ASP A 51 -1.11 -0.98 -5.27
N LYS A 52 -1.67 -1.70 -6.24
CA LYS A 52 -1.72 -3.17 -6.22
C LYS A 52 -0.33 -3.80 -6.09
N ALA A 53 0.69 -3.27 -6.77
CA ALA A 53 2.03 -3.84 -6.72
C ALA A 53 2.71 -3.62 -5.36
N ALA A 54 2.50 -2.46 -4.73
CA ALA A 54 3.02 -2.19 -3.39
C ALA A 54 2.34 -3.02 -2.29
N LEU A 55 1.07 -3.38 -2.48
CA LEU A 55 0.27 -4.15 -1.51
C LEU A 55 0.38 -5.67 -1.70
N ASP A 56 0.76 -6.15 -2.89
CA ASP A 56 0.72 -7.57 -3.25
C ASP A 56 1.41 -8.47 -2.22
N SER A 57 2.65 -8.16 -1.85
CA SER A 57 3.40 -8.97 -0.87
C SER A 57 2.73 -8.99 0.52
N SER A 58 2.18 -7.86 0.98
CA SER A 58 1.46 -7.77 2.25
C SER A 58 0.13 -8.53 2.19
N VAL A 59 -0.57 -8.47 1.06
CA VAL A 59 -1.83 -9.17 0.81
C VAL A 59 -1.62 -10.69 0.78
N GLN A 60 -0.61 -11.18 0.06
CA GLN A 60 -0.27 -12.60 0.08
C GLN A 60 0.14 -13.06 1.48
N GLY A 61 0.92 -12.24 2.21
CA GLY A 61 1.28 -12.53 3.60
C GLY A 61 0.05 -12.66 4.50
N ALA A 62 -0.91 -11.74 4.38
CA ALA A 62 -2.17 -11.80 5.12
C ALA A 62 -3.03 -13.01 4.74
N ALA A 63 -3.12 -13.34 3.45
CA ALA A 63 -3.82 -14.53 2.98
C ALA A 63 -3.23 -15.82 3.58
N LYS A 64 -1.89 -15.93 3.55
CA LYS A 64 -1.16 -17.07 4.11
C LYS A 64 -1.29 -17.16 5.63
N ALA A 65 -1.45 -16.04 6.32
CA ALA A 65 -1.74 -16.01 7.76
C ALA A 65 -3.14 -16.58 8.09
N LEU A 66 -4.10 -16.47 7.17
CA LEU A 66 -5.42 -17.10 7.29
C LEU A 66 -5.39 -18.61 6.96
N GLY A 67 -4.39 -19.07 6.21
CA GLY A 67 -4.19 -20.48 5.86
C GLY A 67 -2.99 -20.66 4.92
N ALA A 68 -2.14 -21.66 5.18
CA ALA A 68 -0.87 -21.82 4.46
C ALA A 68 -1.02 -22.01 2.93
N ASP A 69 -2.15 -22.57 2.49
CA ASP A 69 -2.45 -22.82 1.07
C ASP A 69 -3.29 -21.71 0.44
N ASN A 70 -3.63 -20.66 1.21
CA ASN A 70 -4.44 -19.57 0.70
C ASN A 70 -3.64 -18.68 -0.24
N VAL A 71 -4.28 -18.21 -1.29
CA VAL A 71 -3.77 -17.22 -2.22
C VAL A 71 -4.85 -16.18 -2.46
N PHE A 72 -4.45 -14.93 -2.58
CA PHE A 72 -5.39 -13.82 -2.75
C PHE A 72 -5.20 -13.15 -4.10
N THR A 73 -6.28 -13.01 -4.84
CA THR A 73 -6.30 -12.30 -6.11
C THR A 73 -6.92 -10.93 -5.90
N ILE A 74 -6.09 -9.89 -6.00
CA ILE A 74 -6.54 -8.51 -5.80
C ILE A 74 -7.42 -8.08 -6.96
N ASP A 75 -8.65 -7.66 -6.70
CA ASP A 75 -9.53 -7.08 -7.73
C ASP A 75 -9.53 -5.56 -7.67
N ASN A 76 -9.58 -5.00 -6.45
CA ASN A 76 -9.62 -3.56 -6.23
C ASN A 76 -8.78 -3.15 -5.01
N VAL A 77 -8.29 -1.90 -5.05
CA VAL A 77 -7.53 -1.27 -3.96
C VAL A 77 -8.10 0.12 -3.74
N GLU A 78 -8.56 0.38 -2.52
CA GLU A 78 -9.07 1.68 -2.07
C GLU A 78 -8.17 2.22 -0.97
N CYS A 79 -7.79 3.49 -1.07
CA CYS A 79 -6.76 4.09 -0.22
C CYS A 79 -7.23 5.42 0.34
N ALA A 80 -7.06 5.64 1.64
CA ALA A 80 -7.39 6.91 2.29
C ALA A 80 -6.59 7.08 3.58
N ALA A 81 -6.06 8.29 3.81
CA ALA A 81 -5.48 8.70 5.10
C ALA A 81 -4.49 7.70 5.75
N GLY A 82 -3.63 7.04 4.96
CA GLY A 82 -2.67 6.05 5.47
C GLY A 82 -3.24 4.65 5.66
N TRP A 83 -4.44 4.39 5.16
CA TRP A 83 -5.10 3.09 5.15
C TRP A 83 -5.32 2.60 3.73
N ALA A 84 -5.38 1.28 3.58
CA ALA A 84 -5.76 0.61 2.35
C ALA A 84 -6.77 -0.50 2.63
N VAL A 85 -7.82 -0.57 1.83
CA VAL A 85 -8.71 -1.73 1.75
C VAL A 85 -8.48 -2.40 0.42
N VAL A 86 -8.12 -3.68 0.47
CA VAL A 86 -7.89 -4.50 -0.70
C VAL A 86 -9.01 -5.52 -0.76
N SER A 87 -9.81 -5.48 -1.82
CA SER A 87 -10.86 -6.47 -2.07
C SER A 87 -10.47 -7.37 -3.23
N GLY A 88 -10.92 -8.61 -3.14
CA GLY A 88 -10.53 -9.64 -4.09
C GLY A 88 -11.08 -11.00 -3.75
N ILE A 89 -10.50 -12.02 -4.37
CA ILE A 89 -10.87 -13.42 -4.17
C ILE A 89 -9.80 -14.10 -3.33
N LEU A 90 -10.20 -14.63 -2.16
CA LEU A 90 -9.37 -15.48 -1.32
C LEU A 90 -9.72 -16.95 -1.60
N GLY A 91 -8.81 -17.67 -2.26
CA GLY A 91 -8.96 -19.08 -2.59
C GLY A 91 -7.79 -19.92 -2.11
N THR A 92 -7.87 -21.23 -2.32
CA THR A 92 -6.72 -22.14 -2.14
C THR A 92 -6.12 -22.44 -3.50
N GLY A 93 -4.79 -22.45 -3.59
CA GLY A 93 -4.08 -22.66 -4.85
C GLY A 93 -2.57 -22.49 -4.70
N GLU A 94 -1.84 -22.73 -5.79
CA GLU A 94 -0.39 -22.50 -5.85
C GLU A 94 -0.06 -21.05 -6.24
N THR A 95 -0.90 -20.42 -7.07
CA THR A 95 -0.79 -19.02 -7.50
C THR A 95 -2.14 -18.32 -7.50
N ALA A 96 -2.14 -16.98 -7.60
CA ALA A 96 -3.35 -16.17 -7.62
C ALA A 96 -4.20 -16.43 -8.87
N ASP A 97 -3.54 -16.74 -9.98
CA ASP A 97 -4.19 -17.10 -11.24
C ASP A 97 -4.87 -18.48 -11.19
N ASP A 98 -4.39 -19.38 -10.32
CA ASP A 98 -4.88 -20.75 -10.16
C ASP A 98 -5.94 -20.92 -9.06
N ALA A 99 -6.32 -19.84 -8.36
CA ALA A 99 -7.29 -19.85 -7.26
C ALA A 99 -8.67 -19.25 -7.60
N PRO A 100 -9.33 -19.57 -8.74
CA PRO A 100 -10.55 -18.90 -9.17
C PRO A 100 -11.81 -19.27 -8.36
N GLN A 101 -11.74 -20.25 -7.45
CA GLN A 101 -12.88 -20.76 -6.67
C GLN A 101 -12.92 -20.23 -5.22
N GLY A 102 -12.30 -19.06 -4.98
CA GLY A 102 -12.24 -18.45 -3.65
C GLY A 102 -13.51 -17.68 -3.25
N ALA A 103 -13.55 -17.26 -1.99
CA ALA A 103 -14.59 -16.36 -1.48
C ALA A 103 -14.18 -14.90 -1.74
N PRO A 104 -15.15 -14.00 -2.06
CA PRO A 104 -14.88 -12.57 -2.02
C PRO A 104 -14.47 -12.19 -0.60
N THR A 105 -13.38 -11.45 -0.47
CA THR A 105 -12.81 -11.07 0.82
C THR A 105 -12.19 -9.68 0.71
N SER A 106 -12.37 -8.88 1.75
CA SER A 106 -11.65 -7.62 1.94
C SER A 106 -10.59 -7.77 3.03
N LEU A 107 -9.44 -7.16 2.81
CA LEU A 107 -8.34 -7.08 3.75
C LEU A 107 -8.03 -5.61 4.03
N ILE A 108 -7.90 -5.26 5.31
CA ILE A 108 -7.65 -3.90 5.77
C ILE A 108 -6.18 -3.78 6.15
N PHE A 109 -5.52 -2.71 5.71
CA PHE A 109 -4.13 -2.40 6.01
C PHE A 109 -3.98 -0.97 6.51
N GLU A 110 -3.04 -0.78 7.43
CA GLU A 110 -2.56 0.53 7.89
C GLU A 110 -1.10 0.69 7.49
N ALA A 111 -0.72 1.88 7.05
CA ALA A 111 0.66 2.19 6.68
C ALA A 111 1.50 2.46 7.94
N GLU A 112 2.53 1.64 8.16
CA GLU A 112 3.54 1.85 9.20
C GLU A 112 4.90 2.07 8.54
N GLY A 113 5.25 3.35 8.33
CA GLY A 113 6.44 3.74 7.59
C GLY A 113 6.32 3.35 6.12
N GLN A 114 7.09 2.35 5.69
CA GLN A 114 7.11 1.85 4.30
C GLN A 114 6.37 0.51 4.13
N PHE A 115 5.70 0.04 5.19
CA PHE A 115 5.05 -1.27 5.21
C PHE A 115 3.54 -1.13 5.34
N TRP A 116 2.81 -2.02 4.69
CA TRP A 116 1.37 -2.19 4.88
C TRP A 116 1.15 -3.30 5.90
N ILE A 117 0.59 -2.95 7.06
CA ILE A 117 0.36 -3.87 8.17
C ILE A 117 -1.11 -4.30 8.16
N PRO A 118 -1.41 -5.61 8.07
CA PRO A 118 -2.78 -6.09 8.09
C PRO A 118 -3.41 -5.80 9.45
N LYS A 119 -4.67 -5.36 9.44
CA LYS A 119 -5.48 -5.12 10.64
C LYS A 119 -6.72 -6.01 10.61
N ALA A 120 -7.08 -6.57 11.76
CA ALA A 120 -8.31 -7.33 11.86
C ALA A 120 -9.52 -6.40 11.87
N VAL A 121 -10.61 -6.80 11.22
CA VAL A 121 -11.90 -6.07 11.21
C VAL A 121 -12.34 -5.73 12.64
N ALA A 122 -12.21 -6.67 13.58
CA ALA A 122 -12.57 -6.49 14.98
C ALA A 122 -11.79 -5.38 15.71
N ASP A 123 -10.59 -5.05 15.23
CA ASP A 123 -9.72 -4.06 15.87
C ASP A 123 -9.93 -2.65 15.33
N VAL A 124 -10.50 -2.50 14.12
CA VAL A 124 -10.53 -1.22 13.39
C VAL A 124 -11.91 -0.73 13.01
N CYS A 125 -12.90 -1.63 12.96
CA CYS A 125 -14.27 -1.28 12.58
C CYS A 125 -15.10 -0.74 13.75
N GLY A 126 -14.57 -0.76 14.97
CA GLY A 126 -15.28 -0.29 16.16
C GLY A 126 -16.46 -1.16 16.55
N THR A 127 -17.26 -0.67 17.49
CA THR A 127 -18.41 -1.39 18.03
C THR A 127 -19.61 -1.22 17.11
N ALA A 128 -20.13 -2.31 16.54
CA ALA A 128 -21.24 -2.26 15.59
C ALA A 128 -22.47 -1.50 16.15
N SER A 129 -22.79 -0.36 15.52
CA SER A 129 -23.91 0.51 15.88
C SER A 129 -24.94 0.65 14.75
N GLY A 130 -25.28 -0.47 14.10
CA GLY A 130 -26.20 -0.47 12.95
C GLY A 130 -25.48 -0.24 11.62
N THR A 131 -26.04 0.62 10.75
CA THR A 131 -25.50 0.89 9.40
C THR A 131 -24.59 2.13 9.33
N GLU A 132 -24.45 2.85 10.44
CA GLU A 132 -23.58 4.03 10.53
C GLU A 132 -22.16 3.60 10.90
N VAL A 133 -21.17 4.38 10.46
CA VAL A 133 -19.77 4.21 10.86
C VAL A 133 -19.68 4.46 12.38
N PRO A 134 -19.22 3.50 13.19
CA PRO A 134 -19.06 3.69 14.63
C PRO A 134 -18.08 4.82 14.93
N ALA A 135 -18.36 5.61 15.96
CA ALA A 135 -17.50 6.71 16.36
C ALA A 135 -16.13 6.26 16.91
N ASP A 136 -16.04 4.99 17.33
CA ASP A 136 -14.82 4.32 17.78
C ASP A 136 -14.09 3.55 16.66
N ALA A 137 -14.56 3.62 15.41
CA ALA A 137 -13.84 3.06 14.27
C ALA A 137 -12.53 3.81 14.02
N LEU A 138 -11.44 3.06 13.81
CA LEU A 138 -10.11 3.60 13.51
C LEU A 138 -9.91 3.78 12.00
N ILE A 139 -10.56 2.93 11.20
CA ILE A 139 -10.51 3.02 9.75
C ILE A 139 -11.20 4.32 9.28
N PRO A 140 -10.67 5.00 8.25
CA PRO A 140 -11.33 6.16 7.66
C PRO A 140 -12.76 5.85 7.20
N ALA A 141 -13.68 6.77 7.42
CA ALA A 141 -15.09 6.61 7.03
C ALA A 141 -15.28 6.28 5.54
N ASP A 142 -14.40 6.81 4.68
CA ASP A 142 -14.42 6.56 3.22
C ASP A 142 -14.14 5.08 2.87
N LEU A 143 -13.37 4.38 3.71
CA LEU A 143 -13.00 2.97 3.53
C LEU A 143 -13.85 2.01 4.38
N TYR A 144 -14.68 2.54 5.28
CA TYR A 144 -15.53 1.72 6.13
C TYR A 144 -16.49 0.81 5.34
N PRO A 145 -17.15 1.26 4.26
CA PRO A 145 -18.04 0.39 3.49
C PRO A 145 -17.32 -0.80 2.85
N SER A 146 -16.13 -0.59 2.31
CA SER A 146 -15.35 -1.65 1.64
C SER A 146 -14.57 -2.52 2.62
N GLY A 147 -14.16 -1.98 3.77
CA GLY A 147 -13.38 -2.72 4.78
C GLY A 147 -14.23 -3.46 5.80
N CYS A 148 -15.26 -2.81 6.33
CA CYS A 148 -16.01 -3.28 7.51
C CYS A 148 -17.39 -3.83 7.19
N LEU A 149 -17.98 -3.47 6.04
CA LEU A 149 -19.28 -3.97 5.61
C LEU A 149 -19.19 -5.04 4.51
N ALA A 150 -17.99 -5.36 4.03
CA ALA A 150 -17.77 -6.27 2.91
C ALA A 150 -17.68 -7.75 3.28
N GLY A 151 -18.29 -8.17 4.40
CA GLY A 151 -18.28 -9.54 4.91
C GLY A 151 -19.65 -10.21 4.91
#